data_AF-A0A6I3U5Y6-F1
#
_entry.id   AF-A0A6I3U5Y6-F1
#
_cell.length_a   1.000
_cell.length_b   1.000
_cell.length_c   1.000
_cell.angle_alpha   90.00
_cell.angle_beta   90.00
_cell.angle_gamma   90.00
#
_symmetry.space_group_name_H-M   'P 1'
#
loop_
_entity.id
_entity.type
_entity.pdbx_description
1 polymer ?
#
loop_
_entity_poly.entity_id
_entity_poly.type
_entity_poly.pdbx_seq_one_letter_code
_entity_poly.pdbx_strand_id
1 'polypeptide(L)'
;FKAVYEKYQDEYDPYLEDRERIKWKLVERPNSYYYFLKEKGENIGFLRVQTNEELTEAWLGTAAILPQYQGKGYGSEGLELLEKEFPTIKQWDL
;
A
#
# COMPACT_ATOMS: atom_id res chain seq x y z
N PHE A 1 -2.99 -14.30 9.84
CA PHE A 1 -3.57 -13.69 11.05
C PHE A 1 -4.28 -14.72 11.92
N LYS A 2 -5.30 -15.46 11.43
CA LYS A 2 -6.01 -16.48 12.23
C LYS A 2 -5.10 -17.44 13.03
N ALA A 3 -4.13 -18.08 12.36
CA ALA A 3 -3.21 -19.02 13.02
C ALA A 3 -2.32 -18.37 14.10
N VAL A 4 -2.04 -17.06 13.98
CA VAL A 4 -1.29 -16.30 14.99
C VAL A 4 -2.21 -16.00 16.18
N TYR A 5 -3.41 -15.49 15.91
CA TYR A 5 -4.41 -15.25 16.94
C TYR A 5 -4.76 -16.52 17.74
N GLU A 6 -4.93 -17.67 17.08
CA GLU A 6 -5.21 -18.94 17.76
C GLU A 6 -4.10 -19.37 18.74
N LYS A 7 -2.86 -18.93 18.49
CA LYS A 7 -1.70 -19.23 19.34
C LYS A 7 -1.53 -18.24 20.49
N TYR A 8 -1.78 -16.96 20.25
CA TYR A 8 -1.44 -15.88 21.20
C TYR A 8 -2.66 -15.22 21.87
N GLN A 9 -3.84 -15.30 21.24
CA GLN A 9 -5.10 -14.72 21.72
C GLN A 9 -4.98 -13.23 22.11
N ASP A 10 -4.16 -12.49 21.37
CA ASP A 10 -3.93 -11.07 21.62
C ASP A 10 -5.16 -10.24 21.20
N GLU A 11 -5.62 -9.34 22.08
CA GLU A 11 -6.78 -8.48 21.84
C GLU A 11 -6.54 -7.48 20.70
N TYR A 12 -5.27 -7.14 20.42
CA TYR A 12 -4.85 -6.26 19.34
C TYR A 12 -4.44 -7.02 18.07
N ASP A 13 -4.69 -8.33 17.97
CA ASP A 13 -4.35 -9.11 16.77
C ASP A 13 -5.12 -8.59 15.55
N PRO A 14 -4.45 -8.37 14.39
CA PRO A 14 -5.10 -7.96 13.15
C PRO A 14 -6.26 -8.88 12.70
N TYR A 15 -6.31 -10.12 13.17
CA TYR A 15 -7.42 -11.05 12.95
C TYR A 15 -8.75 -10.56 13.50
N LEU A 16 -8.73 -9.80 14.61
CA LEU A 16 -9.92 -9.25 15.25
C LEU A 16 -10.34 -7.89 14.66
N GLU A 17 -9.56 -7.32 13.74
CA GLU A 17 -9.90 -6.01 13.17
C GLU A 17 -11.20 -6.07 12.38
N ASP A 18 -12.13 -5.21 12.76
CA ASP A 18 -13.40 -5.06 12.07
C ASP A 18 -13.24 -4.32 10.73
N ARG A 19 -14.30 -4.39 9.92
CA ARG A 19 -14.32 -3.82 8.57
C ARG A 19 -14.21 -2.29 8.57
N GLU A 20 -14.76 -1.60 9.57
CA GLU A 20 -14.71 -0.14 9.66
C GLU A 20 -13.26 0.31 9.92
N ARG A 21 -12.56 -0.37 10.83
CA ARG A 21 -11.14 -0.11 11.09
C ARG A 21 -10.27 -0.36 9.86
N ILE A 22 -10.54 -1.44 9.12
CA ILE A 22 -9.84 -1.73 7.86
C ILE A 22 -10.12 -0.64 6.82
N LYS A 23 -11.39 -0.25 6.65
CA LYS A 23 -11.79 0.82 5.73
C LYS A 23 -11.12 2.14 6.08
N TRP A 24 -11.09 2.49 7.36
CA TRP A 24 -10.41 3.70 7.82
C TRP A 24 -8.94 3.69 7.41
N LYS A 25 -8.21 2.59 7.67
CA LYS A 25 -6.79 2.47 7.33
C LYS A 25 -6.51 2.56 5.82
N LEU A 26 -7.36 1.94 5.01
CA LEU A 26 -7.11 1.77 3.57
C LEU A 26 -7.70 2.90 2.71
N VAL A 27 -8.73 3.60 3.19
CA VAL A 27 -9.52 4.52 2.37
C VAL A 27 -9.66 5.90 3.01
N GLU A 28 -9.92 5.98 4.30
CA GLU A 28 -10.28 7.25 4.95
C GLU A 28 -9.09 7.95 5.61
N ARG A 29 -8.00 7.22 5.86
CA ARG A 29 -6.79 7.76 6.46
C ARG A 29 -6.22 8.83 5.52
N PRO A 30 -6.13 10.10 5.95
CA PRO A 30 -5.64 11.16 5.11
C PRO A 30 -4.17 10.91 4.73
N ASN A 31 -3.79 11.38 3.55
CA ASN A 31 -2.42 11.33 3.05
C ASN A 31 -1.83 9.91 3.02
N SER A 32 -2.68 8.88 2.91
CA SER A 32 -2.29 7.47 2.85
C SER A 32 -3.08 6.79 1.72
N TYR A 33 -2.39 6.52 0.62
CA TYR A 33 -2.96 6.05 -0.62
C TYR A 33 -2.57 4.61 -0.89
N TYR A 34 -3.49 3.83 -1.41
CA TYR A 34 -3.27 2.43 -1.82
C TYR A 34 -3.63 2.25 -3.28
N TYR A 35 -2.69 1.74 -4.07
CA TYR A 35 -2.84 1.49 -5.49
C TYR A 35 -2.65 0.01 -5.78
N PHE A 36 -3.55 -0.58 -6.58
CA PHE A 36 -3.35 -1.92 -7.12
C PHE A 36 -2.54 -1.84 -8.41
N LEU A 37 -1.53 -2.68 -8.52
CA LEU A 37 -0.86 -2.96 -9.79
C LEU A 37 -1.71 -3.97 -10.56
N LYS A 38 -2.05 -3.64 -11.81
CA LYS A 38 -2.90 -4.47 -12.66
C LYS A 38 -2.22 -4.86 -13.96
N GLU A 39 -2.24 -6.14 -14.27
CA GLU A 39 -1.87 -6.69 -15.57
C GLU A 39 -3.11 -7.33 -16.19
N LYS A 40 -3.54 -6.86 -17.37
CA LYS A 40 -4.73 -7.38 -18.08
C LYS A 40 -6.01 -7.45 -17.21
N GLY A 41 -6.13 -6.51 -16.27
CA GLY A 41 -7.27 -6.42 -15.34
C GLY A 41 -7.14 -7.23 -14.06
N GLU A 42 -6.10 -8.06 -13.93
CA GLU A 42 -5.83 -8.84 -12.71
C GLU A 42 -4.97 -8.04 -11.73
N ASN A 43 -5.30 -8.07 -10.44
CA ASN A 43 -4.47 -7.46 -9.40
C ASN A 43 -3.23 -8.34 -9.16
N ILE A 44 -2.06 -7.82 -9.53
CA ILE A 44 -0.78 -8.53 -9.41
C ILE A 44 0.06 -8.06 -8.21
N GLY A 45 -0.37 -6.99 -7.56
CA GLY A 45 0.34 -6.39 -6.45
C GLY A 45 -0.34 -5.12 -5.96
N PHE A 46 0.29 -4.46 -4.99
CA PHE A 46 -0.13 -3.15 -4.53
C PHE A 46 1.06 -2.30 -4.09
N LEU A 47 0.85 -0.99 -4.11
CA LEU A 47 1.76 0.02 -3.57
C LEU A 47 0.99 0.87 -2.56
N ARG A 48 1.63 1.18 -1.43
CA ARG A 48 1.15 2.14 -0.46
C ARG A 48 2.03 3.38 -0.50
N VAL A 49 1.43 4.56 -0.63
CA VAL A 49 2.14 5.85 -0.58
C VAL A 49 1.59 6.65 0.58
N GLN A 50 2.46 7.29 1.34
CA GLN A 50 2.10 8.31 2.30
C GLN A 50 2.64 9.65 1.85
N THR A 51 1.92 10.73 2.10
CA THR A 51 2.38 12.09 1.79
C THR A 51 2.36 12.96 3.03
N ASN A 52 3.06 14.10 2.97
CA ASN A 52 2.76 15.20 3.87
C ASN A 52 1.48 15.92 3.43
N GLU A 53 0.98 16.86 4.25
CA GLU A 53 -0.23 17.63 3.95
C GLU A 53 -0.05 18.54 2.72
N GLU A 54 1.18 18.98 2.45
CA GLU A 54 1.51 19.89 1.35
C GLU A 54 1.67 19.17 -0.01
N LEU A 55 1.67 17.84 -0.04
CA LEU A 55 1.95 17.02 -1.22
C LEU A 55 3.31 17.36 -1.88
N THR A 56 4.31 17.66 -1.05
CA THR A 56 5.68 17.98 -1.48
C THR A 56 6.67 16.87 -1.15
N GLU A 57 6.33 16.00 -0.21
CA GLU A 57 7.11 14.84 0.25
C GLU A 57 6.24 13.59 0.24
N ALA A 58 6.81 12.46 -0.18
CA ALA A 58 6.19 11.14 -0.07
C ALA A 58 7.12 10.08 0.51
N TRP A 59 6.49 9.11 1.17
CA TRP A 59 7.10 7.86 1.62
C TRP A 59 6.42 6.70 0.92
N LEU A 60 7.21 5.89 0.22
CA LEU A 60 6.75 4.59 -0.27
C LEU A 60 6.66 3.64 0.93
N GLY A 61 5.44 3.39 1.37
CA GLY A 61 5.18 2.39 2.40
C GLY A 61 5.31 0.97 1.86
N THR A 62 4.40 0.10 2.29
CA THR A 62 4.43 -1.29 1.83
C THR A 62 4.17 -1.41 0.34
N ALA A 63 5.10 -2.04 -0.37
CA ALA A 63 4.95 -2.49 -1.75
C ALA A 63 5.01 -4.02 -1.78
N ALA A 64 4.12 -4.65 -2.53
CA ALA A 64 4.14 -6.09 -2.73
C ALA A 64 3.70 -6.46 -4.14
N ILE A 65 4.42 -7.40 -4.74
CA ILE A 65 4.10 -7.99 -6.04
C ILE A 65 4.02 -9.50 -5.84
N LEU A 66 3.00 -10.13 -6.40
CA LEU A 66 2.84 -11.58 -6.37
C LEU A 66 4.09 -12.26 -6.96
N PRO A 67 4.63 -13.33 -6.34
CA PRO A 67 5.92 -13.92 -6.70
C PRO A 67 6.10 -14.19 -8.20
N GLN A 68 5.06 -14.68 -8.89
CA GLN A 68 5.10 -15.01 -10.31
C GLN A 68 5.18 -13.79 -11.26
N TYR A 69 4.97 -12.57 -10.74
CA TYR A 69 5.11 -11.30 -11.48
C TYR A 69 6.37 -10.51 -11.06
N GLN A 70 7.15 -10.98 -10.09
CA GLN A 70 8.39 -10.33 -9.68
C GLN A 70 9.48 -10.43 -10.77
N GLY A 71 10.44 -9.51 -10.74
CA GLY A 71 11.56 -9.47 -11.70
C GLY A 71 11.18 -9.01 -13.12
N LYS A 72 9.96 -8.50 -13.33
CA LYS A 72 9.43 -8.09 -14.63
C LYS A 72 9.27 -6.57 -14.82
N GLY A 73 9.68 -5.77 -13.85
CA GLY A 73 9.61 -4.30 -13.94
C GLY A 73 8.34 -3.64 -13.37
N TYR A 74 7.30 -4.40 -13.04
CA TYR A 74 6.02 -3.84 -12.56
C TYR A 74 6.11 -2.92 -11.34
N GLY A 75 7.08 -3.14 -10.46
CA GLY A 75 7.32 -2.25 -9.31
C GLY A 75 7.81 -0.88 -9.76
N SER A 76 8.78 -0.85 -10.68
CA SER A 76 9.34 0.38 -11.25
C SER A 76 8.29 1.12 -12.07
N GLU A 77 7.55 0.42 -12.94
CA GLU A 77 6.45 1.02 -13.70
C GLU A 77 5.37 1.60 -12.79
N GLY A 78 5.04 0.89 -11.70
CA GLY A 78 4.12 1.39 -10.69
C GLY A 78 4.61 2.67 -10.01
N LEU A 79 5.90 2.76 -9.70
CA LEU A 79 6.50 3.97 -9.13
C LEU A 79 6.48 5.14 -10.12
N GLU A 80 6.81 4.91 -11.39
CA GLU A 80 6.74 5.95 -12.42
C GLU A 80 5.33 6.53 -12.58
N LEU A 81 4.30 5.69 -12.41
CA LEU A 81 2.90 6.15 -12.42
C LEU A 81 2.58 6.99 -11.19
N LEU A 82 3.11 6.62 -10.01
CA LEU A 82 2.93 7.40 -8.78
C LEU A 82 3.63 8.76 -8.86
N GLU A 83 4.84 8.83 -9.40
CA GLU A 83 5.54 10.10 -9.63
C GLU A 83 4.74 11.04 -10.54
N LYS A 84 4.06 10.49 -11.56
CA LYS A 84 3.16 11.26 -12.45
C LYS A 84 1.87 11.69 -11.76
N GLU A 85 1.32 10.86 -10.88
CA GLU A 85 0.11 11.17 -10.11
C GLU A 85 0.36 12.29 -9.08
N PHE A 86 1.57 12.34 -8.52
CA PHE A 86 1.98 13.34 -7.53
C PHE A 86 3.08 14.28 -8.07
N PRO A 87 2.81 15.11 -9.09
CA PRO A 87 3.83 15.90 -9.77
C PRO A 87 4.43 17.02 -8.90
N THR A 88 3.79 17.35 -7.77
CA THR A 88 4.26 18.34 -6.80
C THR A 88 5.29 17.80 -5.82
N ILE A 89 5.41 16.47 -5.73
CA ILE A 89 6.35 15.82 -4.81
C ILE A 89 7.76 15.96 -5.36
N LYS A 90 8.65 16.50 -4.53
CA LYS A 90 10.05 16.77 -4.87
C LYS A 90 11.00 15.79 -4.19
N GLN A 91 10.52 15.08 -3.19
CA GLN A 91 11.29 14.12 -2.41
C GLN A 91 10.48 12.85 -2.18
N TRP A 92 11.10 11.72 -2.49
CA TRP A 92 10.57 10.39 -2.25
C TRP A 92 11.51 9.63 -1.32
N ASP A 93 10.97 9.16 -0.21
CA ASP A 93 11.67 8.36 0.79
C ASP A 93 11.05 6.95 0.90
N LEU A 94 11.77 6.04 1.58
CA LEU A 94 11.36 4.68 1.88
C LEU A 94 10.96 4.51 3.36
#